data_AF-A0A349UKC1-F1
#
_entry.id   AF-A0A349UKC1-F1
#
_cell.length_a   1.000
_cell.length_b   1.000
_cell.length_c   1.000
_cell.angle_alpha   90.00
_cell.angle_beta   90.00
_cell.angle_gamma   90.00
#
_symmetry.space_group_name_H-M   'P 1'
#
loop_
_entity.id
_entity.type
_entity.pdbx_description
1 polymer ?
#
loop_
_entity_poly.entity_id
_entity_poly.type
_entity_poly.pdbx_seq_one_letter_code
_entity_poly.pdbx_strand_id
1 'polypeptide(L)'
;METHRGGACEMRGRTPIRSNNDLRIVYTPGVARVCKKIQADPELAREYTGIHNKVAIVTNGTAILGLGDIGCVPGMPVMEGKSAIFWEFVGISAEPILVDTKDPDEFIFVVEKIAPTFGAIQIEDVKAPECFPITRELDRRLAIPVMHDDQHG
;
A
#
# COMPACT_ATOMS: atom_id res chain seq x y z
N MET A 1 -4.28 -2.68 -24.01
CA MET A 1 -5.69 -2.32 -23.71
C MET A 1 -6.47 -3.52 -23.20
N GLU A 2 -6.64 -4.60 -23.97
CA GLU A 2 -7.42 -5.76 -23.50
C GLU A 2 -6.86 -6.41 -22.23
N THR A 3 -5.53 -6.46 -22.08
CA THR A 3 -4.83 -6.93 -20.87
C THR A 3 -5.07 -6.09 -19.62
N HIS A 4 -5.59 -4.85 -19.76
CA HIS A 4 -5.92 -3.98 -18.63
C HIS A 4 -7.41 -4.02 -18.28
N ARG A 5 -8.24 -4.78 -19.01
CA ARG A 5 -9.67 -4.87 -18.73
C ARG A 5 -9.88 -5.57 -17.38
N GLY A 6 -10.38 -4.83 -16.40
CA GLY A 6 -10.58 -5.31 -15.02
C GLY A 6 -9.39 -5.07 -14.09
N GLY A 7 -8.36 -4.35 -14.54
CA GLY A 7 -7.15 -4.08 -13.76
C GLY A 7 -6.12 -5.21 -13.87
N ALA A 8 -4.86 -4.90 -13.56
CA ALA A 8 -3.77 -5.88 -13.55
C ALA A 8 -3.62 -6.61 -12.20
N CYS A 9 -4.39 -6.21 -11.18
CA CYS A 9 -4.31 -6.73 -9.82
C CYS A 9 -5.70 -7.05 -9.26
N GLU A 10 -5.78 -8.03 -8.35
CA GLU A 10 -6.98 -8.35 -7.59
C GLU A 10 -6.63 -8.78 -6.15
N MET A 11 -7.50 -8.46 -5.19
CA MET A 11 -7.35 -8.93 -3.82
C MET A 11 -7.91 -10.35 -3.67
N ARG A 12 -7.08 -11.28 -3.20
CA ARG A 12 -7.48 -12.66 -2.90
C ARG A 12 -7.21 -13.04 -1.45
N GLY A 13 -8.14 -13.81 -0.87
CA GLY A 13 -7.97 -14.36 0.48
C GLY A 13 -6.88 -15.44 0.52
N ARG A 14 -6.05 -15.43 1.57
CA ARG A 14 -5.01 -16.46 1.78
C ARG A 14 -5.56 -17.81 2.25
N THR A 15 -6.65 -17.78 3.00
CA THR A 15 -7.29 -18.99 3.55
C THR A 15 -8.54 -19.33 2.75
N PRO A 16 -8.64 -20.51 2.13
CA PRO A 16 -9.86 -20.96 1.49
C PRO A 16 -11.00 -21.09 2.51
N ILE A 17 -12.18 -20.56 2.18
CA ILE A 17 -13.40 -20.71 2.99
C ILE A 17 -14.29 -21.72 2.27
N ARG A 18 -14.31 -22.97 2.74
CA ARG A 18 -15.07 -24.07 2.11
C ARG A 18 -16.20 -24.58 2.99
N SER A 19 -16.23 -24.16 4.25
CA SER A 19 -17.20 -24.58 5.25
C SER A 19 -17.57 -23.46 6.21
N ASN A 20 -18.68 -23.65 6.94
CA ASN A 20 -19.06 -22.78 8.05
C ASN A 20 -18.02 -22.74 9.17
N ASN A 21 -17.25 -23.82 9.34
CA ASN A 21 -16.17 -23.86 10.32
C ASN A 21 -15.02 -22.94 9.91
N ASP A 22 -14.61 -22.98 8.63
CA ASP A 22 -13.57 -22.08 8.10
C ASP A 22 -13.99 -20.63 8.25
N LEU A 23 -15.25 -20.31 7.92
CA LEU A 23 -15.82 -18.96 8.06
C LEU A 23 -15.74 -18.46 9.51
N ARG A 24 -16.08 -19.31 10.48
CA ARG A 24 -16.01 -18.97 11.91
C ARG A 24 -14.60 -18.75 12.43
N ILE A 25 -13.59 -19.33 11.76
CA ILE A 25 -12.17 -19.14 12.11
C ILE A 25 -11.65 -17.81 11.56
N VAL A 26 -11.88 -17.54 10.27
CA VAL A 26 -11.40 -16.32 9.62
C VAL A 26 -12.22 -15.08 9.99
N TYR A 27 -13.43 -15.29 10.50
CA TYR A 27 -14.37 -14.24 10.88
C TYR A 27 -14.96 -14.51 12.27
N THR A 28 -16.14 -13.96 12.57
CA THR A 28 -16.81 -14.10 13.86
C THR A 28 -17.23 -15.55 14.12
N PRO A 29 -17.04 -16.07 15.34
CA PRO A 29 -16.45 -15.42 16.52
C PRO A 29 -14.91 -15.55 16.63
N GLY A 30 -14.26 -16.34 15.77
CA GLY A 30 -12.83 -16.68 15.88
C GLY A 30 -11.89 -15.47 15.81
N VAL A 31 -12.15 -14.53 14.91
CA VAL A 31 -11.32 -13.33 14.71
C VAL A 31 -11.23 -12.45 15.96
N ALA A 32 -12.26 -12.44 16.80
CA ALA A 32 -12.27 -11.63 18.03
C ALA A 32 -11.14 -12.01 19.00
N ARG A 33 -10.74 -13.28 19.02
CA ARG A 33 -9.60 -13.75 19.83
C ARG A 33 -8.27 -13.18 19.31
N VAL A 34 -8.12 -13.08 17.99
CA VAL A 34 -6.92 -12.48 17.36
C VAL A 34 -6.87 -10.99 17.67
N CYS A 35 -7.98 -10.28 17.53
CA CYS A 35 -8.06 -8.85 17.88
C CYS A 35 -7.69 -8.59 19.35
N LYS A 36 -8.21 -9.39 20.29
CA LYS A 36 -7.87 -9.25 21.72
C LYS A 36 -6.39 -9.53 22.02
N LYS A 37 -5.77 -10.48 21.30
CA LYS A 37 -4.33 -10.75 21.42
C LYS A 37 -3.51 -9.56 20.95
N ILE A 38 -3.81 -9.01 19.77
CA ILE A 38 -3.13 -7.82 19.23
C ILE A 38 -3.36 -6.59 20.12
N GLN A 39 -4.55 -6.45 20.72
CA GLN A 39 -4.82 -5.38 21.68
C GLN A 39 -3.93 -5.48 22.92
N ALA A 40 -3.67 -6.69 23.41
CA ALA A 40 -2.81 -6.92 24.58
C ALA A 40 -1.31 -6.80 24.26
N ASP A 41 -0.92 -7.15 23.03
CA ASP A 41 0.45 -7.06 22.52
C ASP A 41 0.44 -6.63 21.03
N PRO A 42 0.61 -5.32 20.75
CA PRO A 42 0.54 -4.78 19.39
C PRO A 42 1.57 -5.33 18.41
N GLU A 43 2.72 -5.85 18.86
CA GLU A 43 3.72 -6.44 17.96
C GLU A 43 3.19 -7.70 17.25
N LEU A 44 2.22 -8.41 17.87
CA LEU A 44 1.55 -9.55 17.26
C LEU A 44 0.73 -9.19 16.02
N ALA A 45 0.50 -7.90 15.75
CA ALA A 45 -0.08 -7.46 14.49
C ALA A 45 0.77 -7.92 13.28
N ARG A 46 2.11 -7.95 13.43
CA ARG A 46 3.02 -8.44 12.38
C ARG A 46 2.84 -9.93 12.12
N GLU A 47 2.58 -10.74 13.15
CA GLU A 47 2.42 -12.19 13.04
C GLU A 47 1.02 -12.58 12.53
N TYR A 48 -0.04 -11.99 13.09
CA TYR A 48 -1.42 -12.43 12.85
C TYR A 48 -2.16 -11.64 11.78
N THR A 49 -1.48 -10.73 11.08
CA THR A 49 -2.06 -9.97 9.95
C THR A 49 -1.13 -9.98 8.75
N GLY A 50 -1.60 -9.42 7.64
CA GLY A 50 -0.79 -9.21 6.44
C GLY A 50 0.16 -8.01 6.50
N ILE A 51 0.17 -7.21 7.58
CA ILE A 51 0.91 -5.93 7.65
C ILE A 51 2.37 -6.11 7.26
N HIS A 52 3.07 -7.12 7.79
CA HIS A 52 4.50 -7.32 7.53
C HIS A 52 4.84 -7.61 6.06
N ASN A 53 3.87 -8.09 5.26
CA ASN A 53 4.06 -8.49 3.87
C ASN A 53 3.27 -7.59 2.90
N LYS A 54 2.88 -6.40 3.35
CA LYS A 54 2.12 -5.42 2.56
C LYS A 54 2.88 -4.12 2.38
N VAL A 55 2.89 -3.61 1.15
CA VAL A 55 3.49 -2.31 0.79
C VAL A 55 2.39 -1.43 0.21
N ALA A 56 2.33 -0.16 0.60
CA ALA A 56 1.54 0.82 -0.13
C ALA A 56 2.39 1.45 -1.22
N ILE A 57 1.93 1.39 -2.47
CA ILE A 57 2.49 2.16 -3.57
C ILE A 57 1.68 3.44 -3.70
N VAL A 58 2.20 4.54 -3.18
CA VAL A 58 1.46 5.80 -3.05
C VAL A 58 1.91 6.78 -4.12
N THR A 59 0.93 7.36 -4.84
CA THR A 59 1.17 8.42 -5.83
C THR A 59 0.09 9.48 -5.77
N ASN A 60 0.39 10.68 -6.27
CA ASN A 60 -0.60 11.71 -6.61
C ASN A 60 -0.68 11.96 -8.13
N GLY A 61 0.04 11.19 -8.94
CA GLY A 61 0.03 11.24 -10.39
C GLY A 61 0.63 12.51 -11.01
N THR A 62 1.48 13.22 -10.27
CA THR A 62 2.07 14.48 -10.74
C THR A 62 3.32 14.30 -11.61
N ALA A 63 3.89 13.09 -11.67
CA ALA A 63 5.05 12.77 -12.50
C ALA A 63 5.00 11.35 -13.07
N ILE A 64 3.88 10.96 -13.68
CA ILE A 64 3.70 9.59 -14.21
C ILE A 64 4.66 9.35 -15.38
N LEU A 65 5.69 8.51 -15.17
CA LEU A 65 6.66 8.15 -16.20
C LEU A 65 7.19 9.39 -16.96
N GLY A 66 7.24 9.35 -18.29
CA GLY A 66 7.55 10.50 -19.15
C GLY A 66 6.33 11.36 -19.52
N LEU A 67 5.15 11.09 -18.95
CA LEU A 67 3.90 11.79 -19.28
C LEU A 67 3.67 13.04 -18.42
N GLY A 68 4.37 13.14 -17.28
CA GLY A 68 4.27 14.26 -16.37
C GLY A 68 2.98 14.26 -15.55
N ASP A 69 2.48 15.45 -15.24
CA ASP A 69 1.26 15.64 -14.44
C ASP A 69 0.02 15.37 -15.30
N ILE A 70 -0.40 14.12 -15.33
CA ILE A 70 -1.65 13.67 -15.98
C ILE A 70 -2.78 13.45 -14.97
N GLY A 71 -2.54 13.75 -13.69
CA GLY A 71 -3.47 13.54 -12.59
C GLY A 71 -3.40 12.15 -11.98
N CYS A 72 -4.05 12.01 -10.82
CA CYS A 72 -3.91 10.84 -9.95
C CYS A 72 -4.47 9.55 -10.58
N VAL A 73 -5.74 9.56 -11.01
CA VAL A 73 -6.42 8.36 -11.58
C VAL A 73 -5.75 7.82 -12.85
N PRO A 74 -5.32 8.64 -13.83
CA PRO A 74 -4.61 8.14 -15.00
C PRO A 74 -3.29 7.40 -14.69
N GLY A 75 -2.72 7.59 -13.50
CA GLY A 75 -1.56 6.84 -13.02
C GLY A 75 -1.85 5.42 -12.53
N MET A 76 -3.11 5.06 -12.27
CA MET A 76 -3.49 3.75 -11.72
C MET A 76 -2.87 2.55 -12.46
N PRO A 77 -2.88 2.49 -13.81
CA PRO A 77 -2.31 1.34 -14.52
C PRO A 77 -0.81 1.15 -14.27
N VAL A 78 -0.06 2.24 -13.99
CA VAL A 78 1.36 2.17 -13.64
C VAL A 78 1.53 1.58 -12.25
N MET A 79 0.72 2.05 -11.28
CA MET A 79 0.75 1.55 -9.90
C MET A 79 0.35 0.08 -9.81
N GLU A 80 -0.67 -0.35 -10.54
CA GLU A 80 -1.05 -1.77 -10.66
C GLU A 80 0.07 -2.59 -11.32
N GLY A 81 0.73 -2.05 -12.34
CA GLY A 81 1.88 -2.69 -12.98
C GLY A 81 3.02 -2.93 -11.99
N LYS A 82 3.39 -1.92 -11.19
CA LYS A 82 4.39 -2.09 -10.12
C LYS A 82 3.93 -3.12 -9.09
N SER A 83 2.65 -3.11 -8.72
CA SER A 83 2.10 -4.08 -7.77
C SER A 83 2.21 -5.53 -8.27
N ALA A 84 1.92 -5.77 -9.55
CA ALA A 84 2.11 -7.08 -10.18
C ALA A 84 3.58 -7.51 -10.20
N ILE A 85 4.52 -6.58 -10.43
CA ILE A 85 5.98 -6.84 -10.38
C ILE A 85 6.41 -7.23 -8.96
N PHE A 86 5.96 -6.51 -7.92
CA PHE A 86 6.23 -6.86 -6.51
C PHE A 86 5.75 -8.28 -6.17
N TRP A 87 4.58 -8.65 -6.67
CA TRP A 87 4.07 -10.01 -6.46
C TRP A 87 4.92 -11.05 -7.18
N GLU A 88 5.14 -10.90 -8.48
CA GLU A 88 5.80 -11.89 -9.33
C GLU A 88 7.27 -12.14 -8.93
N PHE A 89 8.00 -11.08 -8.58
CA PHE A 89 9.46 -11.17 -8.36
C PHE A 89 9.88 -11.14 -6.89
N VAL A 90 9.04 -10.59 -5.99
CA VAL A 90 9.40 -10.43 -4.57
C VAL A 90 8.47 -11.22 -3.64
N GLY A 91 7.27 -11.61 -4.10
CA GLY A 91 6.28 -12.28 -3.26
C GLY A 91 5.61 -11.37 -2.24
N ILE A 92 5.68 -10.05 -2.45
CA ILE A 92 5.09 -9.02 -1.58
C ILE A 92 3.75 -8.58 -2.14
N SER A 93 2.77 -8.33 -1.26
CA SER A 93 1.49 -7.77 -1.65
C SER A 93 1.58 -6.25 -1.66
N ALA A 94 1.76 -5.66 -2.83
CA ALA A 94 1.74 -4.21 -3.00
C ALA A 94 0.33 -3.73 -3.38
N GLU A 95 -0.12 -2.65 -2.76
CA GLU A 95 -1.44 -2.04 -2.98
C GLU A 95 -1.27 -0.63 -3.54
N PRO A 96 -1.83 -0.32 -4.72
CA PRO A 96 -1.91 1.04 -5.25
C PRO A 96 -2.76 1.95 -4.35
N ILE A 97 -2.19 3.08 -3.91
CA ILE A 97 -2.91 4.11 -3.18
C ILE A 97 -2.77 5.44 -3.92
N LEU A 98 -3.87 5.84 -4.55
CA LEU A 98 -4.00 7.14 -5.18
C LEU A 98 -4.41 8.18 -4.15
N VAL A 99 -3.60 9.23 -3.96
CA VAL A 99 -3.92 10.37 -3.11
C VAL A 99 -4.14 11.58 -4.00
N ASP A 100 -5.40 11.94 -4.23
CA ASP A 100 -5.79 13.01 -5.17
C ASP A 100 -5.61 14.40 -4.55
N THR A 101 -4.36 14.76 -4.27
CA THR A 101 -3.97 16.10 -3.81
C THR A 101 -2.62 16.51 -4.38
N LYS A 102 -2.49 17.81 -4.65
CA LYS A 102 -1.21 18.44 -5.01
C LYS A 102 -0.56 19.14 -3.82
N ASP A 103 -1.24 19.19 -2.67
CA ASP A 103 -0.71 19.73 -1.43
C ASP A 103 0.19 18.68 -0.74
N PRO A 104 1.50 18.94 -0.58
CA PRO A 104 2.40 18.03 0.11
C PRO A 104 1.97 17.70 1.54
N ASP A 105 1.43 18.67 2.29
CA ASP A 105 1.08 18.47 3.69
C ASP A 105 -0.16 17.56 3.82
N GLU A 106 -1.13 17.74 2.92
CA GLU A 106 -2.29 16.86 2.82
C GLU A 106 -1.87 15.45 2.40
N PHE A 107 -0.97 15.33 1.42
CA PHE A 107 -0.43 14.04 0.99
C PHE A 107 0.22 13.30 2.15
N ILE A 108 1.14 13.96 2.87
CA ILE A 108 1.83 13.40 4.04
C ILE A 108 0.81 12.98 5.10
N PHE A 109 -0.17 13.83 5.39
CA PHE A 109 -1.21 13.52 6.37
C PHE A 109 -2.00 12.27 6.01
N VAL A 110 -2.45 12.13 4.76
CA VAL A 110 -3.20 10.96 4.31
C VAL A 110 -2.35 9.69 4.42
N VAL A 111 -1.10 9.74 3.93
CA VAL A 111 -0.18 8.60 4.01
C VAL A 111 0.08 8.19 5.46
N GLU A 112 0.25 9.17 6.35
CA GLU A 112 0.43 8.91 7.78
C GLU A 112 -0.77 8.18 8.40
N LYS A 113 -2.00 8.53 8.00
CA LYS A 113 -3.20 7.87 8.54
C LYS A 113 -3.43 6.45 8.05
N ILE A 114 -2.95 6.11 6.85
CA ILE A 114 -3.11 4.75 6.30
C ILE A 114 -1.93 3.83 6.64
N ALA A 115 -0.79 4.38 7.04
CA ALA A 115 0.44 3.65 7.34
C ALA A 115 0.28 2.42 8.25
N PRO A 116 -0.60 2.41 9.28
CA PRO A 116 -0.81 1.22 10.12
C PRO A 116 -1.24 -0.06 9.36
N THR A 117 -1.71 0.06 8.12
CA THR A 117 -2.13 -1.07 7.26
C THR A 117 -0.93 -1.77 6.59
N PHE A 118 0.23 -1.12 6.54
CA PHE A 118 1.35 -1.50 5.69
C PHE A 118 2.64 -1.73 6.48
N GLY A 119 3.50 -2.57 5.94
CA GLY A 119 4.84 -2.82 6.45
C GLY A 119 5.88 -1.84 5.91
N ALA A 120 5.59 -1.19 4.78
CA ALA A 120 6.39 -0.10 4.22
C ALA A 120 5.54 0.79 3.29
N ILE A 121 6.02 2.01 3.05
CA ILE A 121 5.46 2.96 2.08
C ILE A 121 6.46 3.12 0.93
N GLN A 122 5.99 2.93 -0.29
CA GLN A 122 6.72 3.22 -1.52
C GLN A 122 6.05 4.45 -2.16
N ILE A 123 6.77 5.57 -2.28
CA ILE A 123 6.32 6.77 -2.98
C ILE A 123 6.71 6.63 -4.45
N GLU A 124 5.76 6.90 -5.35
CA GLU A 124 5.92 6.75 -6.79
C GLU A 124 5.35 7.92 -7.58
N ASP A 125 6.04 8.31 -8.65
CA ASP A 125 5.54 9.26 -9.66
C ASP A 125 5.00 10.58 -9.04
N VAL A 126 5.69 11.07 -8.01
CA VAL A 126 5.44 12.39 -7.39
C VAL A 126 6.50 13.35 -7.87
N LYS A 127 6.07 14.50 -8.41
CA LYS A 127 6.99 15.46 -9.04
C LYS A 127 8.02 16.04 -8.06
N ALA A 128 9.17 16.39 -8.61
CA ALA A 128 10.13 17.27 -7.96
C ALA A 128 9.72 18.76 -8.10
N PRO A 129 10.10 19.62 -7.13
CA PRO A 129 10.86 19.30 -5.92
C PRO A 129 10.02 18.75 -4.75
N GLU A 130 8.69 18.62 -4.90
CA GLU A 130 7.78 18.28 -3.80
C GLU A 130 8.00 16.87 -3.22
N CYS A 131 8.46 15.91 -4.02
CA CYS A 131 8.76 14.56 -3.55
C CYS A 131 9.85 14.51 -2.47
N PHE A 132 10.84 15.42 -2.48
CA PHE A 132 11.93 15.43 -1.50
C PHE A 132 11.49 15.72 -0.06
N PRO A 133 10.77 16.83 0.24
CA PRO A 133 10.25 17.07 1.57
C PRO A 133 9.18 16.05 1.97
N ILE A 134 8.37 15.54 1.04
CA ILE A 134 7.37 14.49 1.31
C ILE A 134 8.06 13.23 1.84
N THR A 135 9.04 12.68 1.10
CA THR A 135 9.76 11.47 1.52
C THR A 135 10.44 11.68 2.87
N ARG A 136 11.13 12.80 3.05
CA ARG A 136 11.85 13.11 4.30
C ARG A 136 10.91 13.19 5.50
N GLU A 137 9.76 13.84 5.34
CA GLU A 137 8.84 14.04 6.44
C GLU A 137 8.10 12.74 6.79
N LEU A 138 7.76 11.92 5.79
CA LEU A 138 7.19 10.59 6.03
C LEU A 138 8.20 9.66 6.71
N ASP A 139 9.45 9.63 6.26
CA ASP A 139 10.52 8.84 6.90
C ASP A 139 10.73 9.26 8.37
N ARG A 140 10.62 10.56 8.66
CA ARG A 140 10.71 11.08 10.03
C ARG A 140 9.51 10.73 10.91
N ARG A 141 8.30 10.68 10.34
CA ARG A 141 7.03 10.50 11.08
C ARG A 141 6.66 9.04 11.27
N LEU A 142 7.04 8.16 10.34
CA LEU A 142 6.60 6.78 10.31
C LEU A 142 7.61 5.85 10.98
N ALA A 143 7.08 4.84 11.69
CA ALA A 143 7.89 3.77 12.28
C ALA A 143 8.17 2.62 11.30
N ILE A 144 7.77 2.78 10.03
CA ILE A 144 7.94 1.82 8.94
C ILE A 144 8.81 2.44 7.84
N PRO A 145 9.55 1.64 7.06
CA PRO A 145 10.38 2.16 5.98
C PRO A 145 9.57 2.96 4.96
N VAL A 146 10.13 4.08 4.52
CA VAL A 146 9.64 4.91 3.42
C VAL A 146 10.70 4.91 2.33
N MET A 147 10.31 4.55 1.11
CA MET A 147 11.19 4.52 -0.05
C MET A 147 10.59 5.36 -1.17
N HIS A 148 11.44 5.90 -2.05
CA HIS A 148 11.02 6.61 -3.26
C HIS A 148 11.85 6.10 -4.43
N ASP A 149 11.22 5.43 -5.38
CA ASP A 149 11.91 4.74 -6.48
C ASP A 149 12.79 5.70 -7.28
N ASP A 150 12.23 6.85 -7.69
CA ASP A 150 12.95 7.81 -8.54
C ASP A 150 14.13 8.53 -7.84
N GLN A 151 14.34 8.30 -6.54
CA GLN A 151 15.43 8.91 -5.75
C GLN A 151 16.42 7.88 -5.21
N HIS A 152 16.04 6.61 -5.10
CA HIS A 152 16.84 5.56 -4.44
C HIS A 152 17.07 4.32 -5.31
N GLY A 153 16.42 4.23 -6.47
CA GLY A 153 16.61 3.18 -7.49
C GLY A 153 17.82 3.38 -8.38
#